data_AF-A0A7W0JC13-F1
#
_entry.id   AF-A0A7W0JC13-F1
#
_cell.length_a   1.000
_cell.length_b   1.000
_cell.length_c   1.000
_cell.angle_alpha   90.00
_cell.angle_beta   90.00
_cell.angle_gamma   90.00
#
_symmetry.space_group_name_H-M   'P 1'
#
loop_
_entity.id
_entity.type
_entity.pdbx_description
1 polymer ?
#
loop_
_entity_poly.entity_id
_entity_poly.type
_entity_poly.pdbx_seq_one_letter_code
_entity_poly.pdbx_strand_id
1 'polypeptide(L)'
;MSQDSTYQQKFAMLKLWMPVIAGAVKKDLKNEHLKQSGSFAKRYFPSKNIAKLTVEELGEGYGNAIQSDESGEAIGEWLAQRWLLKKSDLYLFFETKLSEINPKFDEIKEIEKGKADEIIKEAIQNFGAQDTYLFSVINAVVFPPHVMKNLAKEAEKNTEIKVSEKQATDEDNSIAKLMVNHEQQIARLTDKYEKKLQGFERKYLCDTEGLKKQISLLQRRLNADAGV
;
A
#
# COMPACT_ATOMS: atom_id res chain seq x y z
N MET A 1 25.05 11.52 14.08
CA MET A 1 25.77 11.12 12.84
C MET A 1 26.74 12.22 12.50
N SER A 2 27.87 11.91 11.85
CA SER A 2 28.73 12.95 11.29
C SER A 2 28.08 13.53 10.04
N GLN A 3 28.24 14.84 9.83
CA GLN A 3 27.80 15.55 8.63
C GLN A 3 28.47 14.96 7.36
N ASP A 4 29.69 14.41 7.50
CA ASP A 4 30.48 13.79 6.43
C ASP A 4 30.17 12.29 6.19
N SER A 5 29.01 11.80 6.62
CA SER A 5 28.65 10.40 6.41
C SER A 5 28.36 10.09 4.93
N THR A 6 29.00 9.05 4.40
CA THR A 6 28.75 8.58 3.03
C THR A 6 27.35 8.00 2.89
N TYR A 7 26.77 8.04 1.70
CA TYR A 7 25.48 7.41 1.41
C TYR A 7 25.53 5.91 1.70
N GLN A 8 26.64 5.23 1.47
CA GLN A 8 26.80 3.84 1.92
C GLN A 8 26.57 3.66 3.42
N GLN A 9 27.12 4.52 4.27
CA GLN A 9 26.91 4.46 5.73
C GLN A 9 25.47 4.81 6.12
N LYS A 10 24.90 5.84 5.48
CA LYS A 10 23.50 6.24 5.69
C LYS A 10 22.53 5.10 5.37
N PHE A 11 22.67 4.50 4.18
CA PHE A 11 21.81 3.41 3.74
C PHE A 11 22.07 2.09 4.48
N ALA A 12 23.26 1.90 5.07
CA ALA A 12 23.48 0.78 5.99
C ALA A 12 22.61 0.90 7.24
N MET A 13 22.45 2.12 7.80
CA MET A 13 21.52 2.38 8.91
C MET A 13 20.05 2.27 8.49
N LEU A 14 19.75 2.52 7.22
CA LEU A 14 18.39 2.48 6.67
C LEU A 14 18.03 1.15 6.01
N LYS A 15 18.80 0.07 6.23
CA LYS A 15 18.56 -1.22 5.57
C LYS A 15 17.13 -1.73 5.74
N LEU A 16 16.56 -1.60 6.93
CA LEU A 16 15.16 -1.98 7.22
C LEU A 16 14.12 -1.10 6.51
N TRP A 17 14.51 0.13 6.17
CA TRP A 17 13.64 1.13 5.55
C TRP A 17 13.79 1.17 4.02
N MET A 18 14.72 0.39 3.45
CA MET A 18 14.95 0.33 2.00
C MET A 18 13.69 0.07 1.18
N PRO A 19 12.77 -0.85 1.57
CA PRO A 19 11.52 -1.03 0.84
C PRO A 19 10.68 0.25 0.83
N VAL A 20 10.62 0.99 1.92
CA VAL A 20 9.82 2.23 2.02
C VAL A 20 10.40 3.31 1.10
N ILE A 21 11.73 3.47 1.11
CA ILE A 21 12.44 4.40 0.22
C ILE A 21 12.20 4.01 -1.24
N ALA A 22 12.41 2.73 -1.58
CA ALA A 22 12.20 2.21 -2.93
C ALA A 22 10.75 2.32 -3.39
N GLY A 23 9.79 2.18 -2.46
CA GLY A 23 8.37 2.34 -2.71
C GLY A 23 8.02 3.77 -3.14
N ALA A 24 8.57 4.78 -2.46
CA ALA A 24 8.34 6.18 -2.76
C ALA A 24 8.85 6.59 -4.16
N VAL A 25 9.97 6.02 -4.60
CA VAL A 25 10.60 6.33 -5.90
C VAL A 25 10.42 5.22 -6.94
N LYS A 26 9.48 4.29 -6.73
CA LYS A 26 9.33 3.07 -7.55
C LYS A 26 9.22 3.35 -9.05
N LYS A 27 8.49 4.40 -9.44
CA LYS A 27 8.32 4.78 -10.84
C LYS A 27 9.64 5.27 -11.45
N ASP A 28 10.38 6.07 -10.71
CA ASP A 28 11.66 6.65 -11.15
C ASP A 28 12.71 5.54 -11.26
N LEU A 29 12.78 4.62 -10.29
CA LEU A 29 13.63 3.42 -10.34
C LEU A 29 13.38 2.59 -11.60
N LYS A 30 12.12 2.32 -11.93
CA LYS A 30 11.75 1.46 -13.07
C LYS A 30 11.90 2.15 -14.42
N ASN A 31 11.64 3.45 -14.50
CA ASN A 31 11.57 4.16 -15.78
C ASN A 31 12.84 4.90 -16.15
N GLU A 32 13.67 5.25 -15.18
CA GLU A 32 14.92 5.97 -15.43
C GLU A 32 16.10 5.03 -15.20
N HIS A 33 16.35 4.66 -13.94
CA HIS A 33 17.57 3.94 -13.60
C HIS A 33 17.62 2.52 -14.22
N LEU A 34 16.60 1.68 -14.00
CA LEU A 34 16.61 0.30 -14.52
C LEU A 34 16.50 0.19 -16.04
N LYS A 35 15.94 1.19 -16.72
CA LYS A 35 15.90 1.23 -18.20
C LYS A 35 17.23 1.63 -18.80
N GLN A 36 17.95 2.55 -18.15
CA GLN A 36 19.25 3.04 -18.62
C GLN A 36 20.39 2.08 -18.24
N SER A 37 20.31 1.47 -17.06
CA SER A 37 21.34 0.60 -16.49
C SER A 37 21.00 -0.89 -16.67
N GLY A 38 21.04 -1.38 -17.91
CA GLY A 38 20.73 -2.78 -18.23
C GLY A 38 21.68 -3.81 -17.56
N SER A 39 22.95 -3.46 -17.36
CA SER A 39 23.93 -4.27 -16.62
C SER A 39 23.54 -4.42 -15.15
N PHE A 40 23.11 -3.33 -14.52
CA PHE A 40 22.61 -3.30 -13.15
C PHE A 40 21.38 -4.19 -12.98
N ALA A 41 20.41 -4.06 -13.89
CA ALA A 41 19.21 -4.88 -13.88
C ALA A 41 19.52 -6.38 -13.98
N LYS A 42 20.48 -6.77 -14.83
CA LYS A 42 20.90 -8.18 -14.94
C LYS A 42 21.61 -8.70 -13.69
N ARG A 43 22.40 -7.87 -13.01
CA ARG A 43 23.18 -8.25 -11.83
C ARG A 43 22.32 -8.43 -10.58
N TYR A 44 21.42 -7.47 -10.32
CA TYR A 44 20.63 -7.45 -9.08
C TYR A 44 19.19 -7.98 -9.25
N PHE A 45 18.71 -8.11 -10.49
CA PHE A 45 17.37 -8.62 -10.80
C PHE A 45 17.41 -9.66 -11.94
N PRO A 46 18.19 -10.76 -11.80
CA PRO A 46 18.37 -11.73 -12.86
C PRO A 46 17.03 -12.38 -13.23
N SER A 47 16.73 -12.43 -14.53
CA SER A 47 15.52 -13.04 -15.09
C SER A 47 14.18 -12.46 -14.61
N LYS A 48 14.17 -11.30 -13.93
CA LYS A 48 12.95 -10.64 -13.46
C LYS A 48 12.46 -9.60 -14.46
N ASN A 49 11.15 -9.53 -14.62
CA ASN A 49 10.52 -8.47 -15.40
C ASN A 49 10.47 -7.18 -14.56
N ILE A 50 11.16 -6.12 -15.01
CA ILE A 50 11.23 -4.81 -14.35
C ILE A 50 9.83 -4.28 -13.98
N ALA A 51 8.84 -4.45 -14.86
CA ALA A 51 7.47 -4.00 -14.62
C ALA A 51 6.82 -4.72 -13.42
N LYS A 52 7.18 -5.98 -13.17
CA LYS A 52 6.62 -6.82 -12.10
C LYS A 52 7.38 -6.76 -10.77
N LEU A 53 8.53 -6.10 -10.71
CA LEU A 53 9.31 -5.99 -9.46
C LEU A 53 8.47 -5.40 -8.32
N THR A 54 8.49 -6.08 -7.17
CA THR A 54 7.84 -5.63 -5.94
C THR A 54 8.68 -4.56 -5.23
N VAL A 55 8.13 -3.95 -4.19
CA VAL A 55 8.81 -2.90 -3.44
C VAL A 55 9.94 -3.49 -2.57
N GLU A 56 9.71 -4.68 -2.05
CA GLU A 56 10.63 -5.46 -1.23
C GLU A 56 11.84 -5.90 -2.08
N GLU A 57 11.58 -6.42 -3.27
CA GLU A 57 12.63 -6.79 -4.22
C GLU A 57 13.49 -5.58 -4.60
N LEU A 58 12.86 -4.44 -4.90
CA LEU A 58 13.59 -3.21 -5.19
C LEU A 58 14.41 -2.75 -3.98
N GLY A 59 13.83 -2.79 -2.77
CA GLY A 59 14.53 -2.42 -1.54
C GLY A 59 15.78 -3.29 -1.31
N GLU A 60 15.66 -4.60 -1.45
CA GLU A 60 16.78 -5.53 -1.29
C GLU A 60 17.84 -5.34 -2.38
N GLY A 61 17.44 -5.27 -3.65
CA GLY A 61 18.37 -5.14 -4.77
C GLY A 61 19.17 -3.83 -4.72
N TYR A 62 18.51 -2.71 -4.44
CA TYR A 62 19.20 -1.42 -4.28
C TYR A 62 19.99 -1.34 -2.98
N GLY A 63 19.51 -1.95 -1.89
CA GLY A 63 20.26 -2.02 -0.63
C GLY A 63 21.58 -2.76 -0.80
N ASN A 64 21.56 -3.91 -1.47
CA ASN A 64 22.76 -4.69 -1.77
C ASN A 64 23.66 -3.96 -2.77
N ALA A 65 23.09 -3.29 -3.77
CA ALA A 65 23.87 -2.51 -4.73
C ALA A 65 24.65 -1.36 -4.07
N ILE A 66 24.00 -0.60 -3.19
CA ILE A 66 24.66 0.53 -2.51
C ILE A 66 25.84 0.02 -1.66
N GLN A 67 25.70 -1.14 -1.02
CA GLN A 67 26.75 -1.70 -0.14
C GLN A 67 27.87 -2.43 -0.87
N SER A 68 27.60 -3.01 -2.05
CA SER A 68 28.53 -3.95 -2.70
C SER A 68 29.07 -3.50 -4.04
N ASP A 69 28.52 -2.45 -4.65
CA ASP A 69 29.00 -1.94 -5.93
C ASP A 69 30.01 -0.80 -5.75
N GLU A 70 30.98 -0.69 -6.65
CA GLU A 70 31.95 0.42 -6.66
C GLU A 70 31.23 1.76 -6.93
N SER A 71 30.13 1.72 -7.68
CA SER A 71 29.22 2.86 -7.88
C SER A 71 28.15 3.00 -6.79
N GLY A 72 28.28 2.28 -5.66
CA GLY A 72 27.27 2.24 -4.61
C GLY A 72 26.94 3.61 -4.02
N GLU A 73 27.95 4.49 -3.91
CA GLU A 73 27.76 5.86 -3.44
C GLU A 73 26.92 6.70 -4.41
N ALA A 74 27.20 6.63 -5.71
CA ALA A 74 26.42 7.34 -6.74
C ALA A 74 24.97 6.83 -6.82
N ILE A 75 24.76 5.53 -6.64
CA ILE A 75 23.42 4.94 -6.57
C ILE A 75 22.68 5.45 -5.32
N GLY A 76 23.36 5.50 -4.17
CA GLY A 76 22.81 6.01 -2.93
C GLY A 76 22.44 7.49 -3.03
N GLU A 77 23.33 8.31 -3.59
CA GLU A 77 23.08 9.73 -3.83
C GLU A 77 21.87 9.94 -4.76
N TRP A 78 21.83 9.25 -5.90
CA TRP A 78 20.72 9.34 -6.83
C TRP A 78 19.39 8.94 -6.16
N LEU A 79 19.39 7.86 -5.38
CA LEU A 79 18.22 7.40 -4.66
C LEU A 79 17.75 8.42 -3.60
N ALA A 80 18.69 8.99 -2.85
CA ALA A 80 18.42 10.02 -1.86
C ALA A 80 17.82 11.28 -2.49
N GLN A 81 18.40 11.77 -3.59
CA GLN A 81 17.89 12.95 -4.32
C GLN A 81 16.47 12.70 -4.84
N ARG A 82 16.21 11.54 -5.45
CA ARG A 82 14.87 11.20 -5.95
C ARG A 82 13.85 11.08 -4.82
N TRP A 83 14.25 10.51 -3.69
CA TRP A 83 13.37 10.42 -2.52
C TRP A 83 13.06 11.81 -1.95
N LEU A 84 14.08 12.67 -1.84
CA LEU A 84 13.96 14.05 -1.36
C LEU A 84 12.99 14.88 -2.22
N LEU A 85 13.06 14.73 -3.55
CA LEU A 85 12.14 15.39 -4.48
C LEU A 85 10.67 15.01 -4.25
N LYS A 86 10.39 13.80 -3.77
CA LYS A 86 9.02 13.39 -3.39
C LYS A 86 8.59 13.93 -2.03
N LYS A 87 9.53 14.47 -1.25
CA LYS A 87 9.36 14.98 0.12
C LYS A 87 9.80 16.45 0.20
N SER A 88 9.51 17.23 -0.84
CA SER A 88 9.87 18.66 -0.95
C SER A 88 9.40 19.47 0.25
N ASP A 89 8.20 19.19 0.77
CA ASP A 89 7.63 19.93 1.89
C ASP A 89 8.40 19.67 3.20
N LEU A 90 8.88 18.43 3.37
CA LEU A 90 9.73 18.06 4.50
C LEU A 90 11.09 18.74 4.40
N TYR A 91 11.65 18.81 3.19
CA TYR A 91 12.89 19.57 2.95
C TYR A 91 12.71 21.05 3.30
N LEU A 92 11.66 21.70 2.79
CA LEU A 92 11.36 23.10 3.06
C LEU A 92 11.16 23.37 4.55
N PHE A 93 10.49 22.45 5.26
CA PHE A 93 10.32 22.52 6.71
C PHE A 93 11.67 22.55 7.42
N PHE A 94 12.55 21.58 7.12
CA PHE A 94 13.86 21.51 7.75
C PHE A 94 14.76 22.68 7.35
N GLU A 95 14.76 23.09 6.09
CA GLU A 95 15.50 24.25 5.60
C GLU A 95 15.09 25.51 6.37
N THR A 96 13.79 25.75 6.54
CA THR A 96 13.26 26.90 7.28
C THR A 96 13.72 26.87 8.74
N LYS A 97 13.49 25.74 9.43
CA LYS A 97 13.83 25.60 10.85
C LYS A 97 15.32 25.65 11.14
N LEU A 98 16.14 25.08 10.25
CA LEU A 98 17.59 25.13 10.39
C LEU A 98 18.14 26.52 10.07
N SER A 99 17.55 27.22 9.09
CA SER A 99 17.91 28.61 8.76
C SER A 99 17.60 29.58 9.89
N GLU A 100 16.54 29.35 10.66
CA GLU A 100 16.23 30.10 11.89
C GLU A 100 17.31 29.95 12.97
N ILE A 101 18.05 28.83 12.97
CA ILE A 101 19.17 28.58 13.89
C ILE A 101 20.44 29.24 13.36
N ASN A 102 20.76 28.99 12.09
CA ASN A 102 21.90 29.59 11.40
C ASN A 102 21.53 29.77 9.92
N PRO A 103 21.60 31.00 9.35
CA PRO A 103 21.37 31.23 7.92
C PRO A 103 22.27 30.40 6.99
N LYS A 104 23.44 30.00 7.47
CA LYS A 104 24.28 28.98 6.83
C LYS A 104 24.10 27.65 7.56
N PHE A 105 22.95 27.01 7.37
CA PHE A 105 22.61 25.79 8.10
C PHE A 105 23.58 24.63 7.82
N ASP A 106 24.30 24.66 6.69
CA ASP A 106 25.38 23.73 6.35
C ASP A 106 26.59 23.83 7.28
N GLU A 107 26.74 24.89 8.07
CA GLU A 107 27.85 25.05 9.03
C GLU A 107 27.47 24.53 10.44
N ILE A 108 26.23 24.10 10.66
CA ILE A 108 25.77 23.60 11.97
C ILE A 108 26.39 22.23 12.22
N LYS A 109 27.20 22.12 13.29
CA LYS A 109 27.83 20.85 13.70
C LYS A 109 26.99 20.02 14.64
N GLU A 110 26.18 20.68 15.47
CA GLU A 110 25.24 20.04 16.38
C GLU A 110 24.12 21.04 16.73
N ILE A 111 22.88 20.57 16.71
CA ILE A 111 21.72 21.37 17.12
C ILE A 111 21.54 21.21 18.63
N GLU A 112 21.29 22.34 19.33
CA GLU A 112 20.98 22.33 20.75
C GLU A 112 19.74 21.46 21.03
N LYS A 113 19.82 20.66 22.10
CA LYS A 113 18.78 19.68 22.45
C LYS A 113 17.36 20.25 22.47
N GLY A 114 17.14 21.42 23.10
CA GLY A 114 15.81 22.02 23.19
C GLY A 114 15.19 22.28 21.81
N LYS A 115 15.97 22.89 20.90
CA LYS A 115 15.55 23.14 19.52
C LYS A 115 15.41 21.86 18.71
N ALA A 116 16.30 20.89 18.92
CA ALA A 116 16.21 19.59 18.25
C ALA A 116 14.91 18.85 18.56
N ASP A 117 14.52 18.82 19.85
CA ASP A 117 13.28 18.19 20.31
C ASP A 117 12.04 18.92 19.76
N GLU A 118 12.06 20.25 19.68
CA GLU A 118 10.98 21.05 19.09
C GLU A 118 10.80 20.78 17.60
N ILE A 119 11.89 20.83 16.82
CA ILE A 119 11.88 20.57 15.38
C ILE A 119 11.35 19.17 15.09
N ILE A 120 11.82 18.16 15.84
CA ILE A 120 11.38 16.79 15.65
C ILE A 120 9.91 16.62 16.02
N LYS A 121 9.46 17.21 17.13
CA LYS A 121 8.05 17.13 17.53
C LYS A 121 7.14 17.71 16.47
N GLU A 122 7.47 18.88 15.93
CA GLU A 122 6.72 19.49 14.83
C GLU A 122 6.79 18.66 13.54
N ALA A 123 7.96 18.09 13.21
CA ALA A 123 8.12 17.25 12.03
C ALA A 123 7.31 15.95 12.12
N ILE A 124 7.32 15.29 13.29
CA ILE A 124 6.53 14.08 13.55
C ILE A 124 5.04 14.37 13.41
N GLN A 125 4.57 15.51 13.91
CA GLN A 125 3.16 15.88 13.83
C GLN A 125 2.69 16.13 12.39
N ASN A 126 3.52 16.79 11.57
CA ASN A 126 3.14 17.18 10.21
C ASN A 126 3.41 16.09 9.15
N PHE A 127 4.50 15.33 9.31
CA PHE A 127 4.99 14.41 8.29
C PHE A 127 5.10 12.96 8.78
N GLY A 128 5.03 12.74 10.09
CA GLY A 128 5.16 11.43 10.71
C GLY A 128 6.60 11.06 11.07
N ALA A 129 6.74 10.19 12.07
CA ALA A 129 8.03 9.79 12.62
C ALA A 129 8.94 9.07 11.61
N GLN A 130 8.35 8.25 10.74
CA GLN A 130 9.10 7.49 9.74
C GLN A 130 9.78 8.40 8.71
N ASP A 131 9.04 9.32 8.09
CA ASP A 131 9.59 10.23 7.07
C ASP A 131 10.60 11.20 7.71
N THR A 132 10.31 11.68 8.92
CA THR A 132 11.21 12.53 9.70
C THR A 132 12.54 11.82 10.00
N TYR A 133 12.50 10.57 10.42
CA TYR A 133 13.69 9.77 10.66
C TYR A 133 14.50 9.54 9.37
N LEU A 134 13.83 9.13 8.28
CA LEU A 134 14.49 8.89 6.99
C LEU A 134 15.18 10.15 6.47
N PHE A 135 14.50 11.29 6.53
CA PHE A 135 15.07 12.57 6.13
C PHE A 135 16.30 12.92 6.96
N SER A 136 16.22 12.74 8.27
CA SER A 136 17.30 13.07 9.21
C SER A 136 18.55 12.24 8.93
N VAL A 137 18.40 10.95 8.58
CA VAL A 137 19.54 10.08 8.20
C VAL A 137 20.06 10.43 6.81
N ILE A 138 19.19 10.57 5.81
CA ILE A 138 19.58 10.81 4.40
C ILE A 138 20.35 12.14 4.26
N ASN A 139 19.87 13.19 4.90
CA ASN A 139 20.47 14.52 4.85
C ASN A 139 21.53 14.75 5.94
N ALA A 140 21.86 13.74 6.75
CA ALA A 140 22.81 13.84 7.86
C ALA A 140 22.51 15.04 8.79
N VAL A 141 21.25 15.24 9.15
CA VAL A 141 20.87 16.31 10.08
C VAL A 141 21.59 16.08 11.41
N VAL A 142 22.29 17.11 11.88
CA VAL A 142 23.22 17.06 13.02
C VAL A 142 22.49 17.10 14.38
N PHE A 143 21.58 16.15 14.57
CA PHE A 143 20.90 15.98 15.84
C PHE A 143 21.79 15.29 16.89
N PRO A 144 21.59 15.61 18.19
CA PRO A 144 22.24 14.89 19.27
C PRO A 144 21.95 13.37 19.21
N PRO A 145 22.92 12.49 19.53
CA PRO A 145 22.75 11.04 19.37
C PRO A 145 21.55 10.45 20.11
N HIS A 146 21.23 10.99 21.29
CA HIS A 146 20.09 10.52 22.09
C HIS A 146 18.75 10.87 21.44
N VAL A 147 18.65 12.06 20.84
CA VAL A 147 17.47 12.53 20.11
C VAL A 147 17.24 11.64 18.88
N MET A 148 18.31 11.38 18.12
CA MET A 148 18.23 10.53 16.94
C MET A 148 17.81 9.08 17.27
N LYS A 149 18.30 8.55 18.40
CA LYS A 149 17.92 7.21 18.88
C LYS A 149 16.45 7.14 19.30
N ASN A 150 15.93 8.20 19.92
CA ASN A 150 14.52 8.27 20.29
C ASN A 150 13.62 8.34 19.04
N LEU A 151 14.00 9.16 18.07
CA LEU A 151 13.30 9.27 16.78
C LEU A 151 13.29 7.93 16.04
N ALA A 152 14.40 7.19 16.04
CA ALA A 152 14.47 5.85 15.45
C ALA A 152 13.45 4.88 16.08
N LYS A 153 13.40 4.82 17.41
CA LYS A 153 12.45 3.98 18.15
C LYS A 153 11.00 4.37 17.89
N GLU A 154 10.73 5.66 17.81
CA GLU A 154 9.39 6.16 17.53
C GLU A 154 8.96 5.83 16.10
N ALA A 155 9.87 5.94 15.12
CA ALA A 155 9.64 5.53 13.74
C ALA A 155 9.35 4.02 13.63
N GLU A 156 10.12 3.17 14.32
CA GLU A 156 9.90 1.72 14.39
C GLU A 156 8.51 1.40 14.95
N LYS A 157 8.19 1.91 16.13
CA LYS A 157 6.88 1.68 16.78
C LYS A 157 5.71 2.15 15.91
N ASN A 158 5.83 3.33 15.30
CA ASN A 158 4.77 3.89 14.47
C ASN A 158 4.59 3.07 13.17
N THR A 159 5.66 2.42 12.69
CA THR A 159 5.59 1.52 11.55
C THR A 159 4.91 0.21 11.90
N GLU A 160 5.22 -0.39 13.05
CA GLU A 160 4.52 -1.58 13.55
C GLU A 160 3.02 -1.33 13.68
N ILE A 161 2.63 -0.20 14.26
CA ILE A 161 1.23 0.21 14.40
C ILE A 161 0.57 0.37 13.02
N LYS A 162 1.21 1.07 12.08
CA LYS A 162 0.67 1.22 10.72
C LYS A 162 0.51 -0.11 9.99
N VAL A 163 1.42 -1.05 10.20
CA VAL A 163 1.32 -2.40 9.61
C VAL A 163 0.14 -3.15 10.20
N SER A 164 -0.07 -3.11 11.52
CA SER A 164 -1.21 -3.79 12.15
C SER A 164 -2.55 -3.14 11.77
N GLU A 165 -2.62 -1.81 11.71
CA GLU A 165 -3.82 -1.10 11.25
C GLU A 165 -4.16 -1.41 9.79
N LYS A 166 -3.13 -1.50 8.94
CA LYS A 166 -3.33 -1.85 7.53
C LYS A 166 -3.82 -3.30 7.38
N GLN A 167 -3.31 -4.23 8.18
CA GLN A 167 -3.81 -5.61 8.18
C GLN A 167 -5.27 -5.68 8.62
N ALA A 168 -5.64 -5.00 9.71
CA ALA A 168 -7.03 -4.96 10.18
C ALA A 168 -7.98 -4.38 9.12
N THR A 169 -7.60 -3.27 8.47
CA THR A 169 -8.41 -2.66 7.41
C THR A 169 -8.51 -3.52 6.15
N ASP A 170 -7.45 -4.24 5.77
CA ASP A 170 -7.48 -5.19 4.65
C ASP A 170 -8.39 -6.40 4.95
N GLU A 171 -8.41 -6.88 6.21
CA GLU A 171 -9.34 -7.92 6.69
C GLU A 171 -10.79 -7.45 6.62
N ASP A 172 -11.10 -6.26 7.15
CA ASP A 172 -12.45 -5.68 7.11
C ASP A 172 -12.95 -5.52 5.67
N ASN A 173 -12.09 -5.03 4.77
CA ASN A 173 -12.40 -4.91 3.35
C ASN A 173 -12.63 -6.26 2.66
N SER A 174 -11.92 -7.31 3.08
CA SER A 174 -12.10 -8.67 2.59
C SER A 174 -13.46 -9.23 3.03
N ILE A 175 -13.81 -9.06 4.30
CA ILE A 175 -15.09 -9.49 4.86
C ILE A 175 -16.24 -8.76 4.16
N ALA A 176 -16.15 -7.43 4.00
CA ALA A 176 -17.16 -6.65 3.31
C ALA A 176 -17.39 -7.14 1.87
N LYS A 177 -16.32 -7.45 1.13
CA LYS A 177 -16.44 -8.03 -0.23
C LYS A 177 -17.10 -9.40 -0.22
N LEU A 178 -16.79 -10.26 0.75
CA LEU A 178 -17.44 -11.56 0.90
C LEU A 178 -18.93 -11.42 1.17
N MET A 179 -19.33 -10.49 2.04
CA MET A 179 -20.75 -10.21 2.34
C MET A 179 -21.50 -9.78 1.09
N VAL A 180 -20.98 -8.80 0.34
CA VAL A 180 -21.60 -8.32 -0.91
C VAL A 180 -21.73 -9.46 -1.93
N ASN A 181 -20.70 -10.29 -2.08
CA ASN A 181 -20.75 -11.44 -2.99
C ASN A 181 -21.81 -12.47 -2.56
N HIS A 182 -21.94 -12.74 -1.26
CA HIS A 182 -22.97 -13.63 -0.73
C HIS A 182 -24.38 -13.08 -0.92
N GLU A 183 -24.60 -11.78 -0.67
CA GLU A 183 -25.88 -11.12 -0.93
C GLU A 183 -26.30 -11.23 -2.39
N GLN A 184 -25.36 -11.02 -3.32
CA GLN A 184 -25.62 -11.20 -4.76
C GLN A 184 -25.98 -12.64 -5.12
N GLN A 185 -25.32 -13.62 -4.50
CA GLN A 185 -25.66 -15.03 -4.71
C GLN A 185 -27.06 -15.37 -4.18
N ILE A 186 -27.40 -14.89 -2.99
CA ILE A 186 -28.73 -15.05 -2.39
C ILE A 186 -29.77 -14.43 -3.32
N ALA A 187 -29.61 -13.18 -3.75
CA ALA A 187 -30.55 -12.51 -4.64
C ALA A 187 -30.79 -13.28 -5.96
N ARG A 188 -29.71 -13.81 -6.56
CA ARG A 188 -29.82 -14.63 -7.78
C ARG A 188 -30.56 -15.94 -7.53
N LEU A 189 -30.31 -16.59 -6.39
CA LEU A 189 -31.01 -17.82 -6.02
C LEU A 189 -32.49 -17.54 -5.76
N THR A 190 -32.80 -16.49 -4.99
CA THR A 190 -34.18 -16.06 -4.72
C THR A 190 -34.95 -15.83 -6.02
N ASP A 191 -34.43 -14.98 -6.93
CA ASP A 191 -35.09 -14.70 -8.22
C ASP A 191 -35.27 -15.99 -9.06
N LYS A 192 -34.28 -16.88 -9.07
CA LYS A 192 -34.38 -18.18 -9.76
C LYS A 192 -35.47 -19.08 -9.18
N TYR A 193 -35.59 -19.15 -7.86
CA TYR A 193 -36.57 -20.00 -7.20
C TYR A 193 -37.98 -19.40 -7.24
N GLU A 194 -38.12 -18.08 -7.10
CA GLU A 194 -39.40 -17.38 -7.27
C GLU A 194 -39.96 -17.59 -8.68
N LYS A 195 -39.15 -17.42 -9.73
CA LYS A 195 -39.56 -17.70 -11.11
C LYS A 195 -39.98 -19.15 -11.32
N LYS A 196 -39.28 -20.11 -10.71
CA LYS A 196 -39.68 -21.53 -10.74
C LYS A 196 -41.01 -21.76 -10.04
N LEU A 197 -41.21 -21.17 -8.86
CA LEU A 197 -42.44 -21.32 -8.09
C LEU A 197 -43.64 -20.79 -8.89
N GLN A 198 -43.52 -19.58 -9.44
CA GLN A 198 -44.54 -18.98 -10.31
C GLN A 198 -44.84 -19.85 -11.54
N GLY A 199 -43.81 -20.47 -12.12
CA GLY A 199 -43.98 -21.42 -13.22
C GLY A 199 -44.79 -22.65 -12.82
N PHE A 200 -44.51 -23.23 -11.64
CA PHE A 200 -45.28 -24.35 -11.10
C PHE A 200 -46.73 -23.97 -10.78
N GLU A 201 -46.95 -22.81 -10.17
CA GLU A 201 -48.30 -22.28 -9.89
C GLU A 201 -49.13 -22.13 -11.15
N ARG A 202 -48.56 -21.50 -12.20
CA ARG A 202 -49.25 -21.36 -13.49
C ARG A 202 -49.58 -22.70 -14.13
N LYS A 203 -48.64 -23.66 -14.09
CA LYS A 203 -48.87 -25.00 -14.61
C LYS A 203 -50.00 -25.70 -13.85
N TYR A 204 -49.97 -25.64 -12.52
CA TYR A 204 -51.01 -26.22 -11.68
C TYR A 204 -52.39 -25.61 -11.99
N LEU A 205 -52.48 -24.29 -12.15
CA LEU A 205 -53.73 -23.63 -12.53
C LEU A 205 -54.24 -24.11 -13.90
N CYS A 206 -53.38 -24.15 -14.92
CA CYS A 206 -53.74 -24.68 -16.24
C CYS A 206 -54.22 -26.14 -16.18
N ASP A 207 -53.50 -27.00 -15.46
CA ASP A 207 -53.83 -28.42 -15.32
C ASP A 207 -55.18 -28.59 -14.61
N THR A 208 -55.44 -27.84 -13.52
CA THR A 208 -56.72 -27.89 -12.81
C THR A 208 -57.89 -27.39 -13.66
N GLU A 209 -57.71 -26.34 -14.47
CA GLU A 209 -58.74 -25.88 -15.42
C GLU A 209 -59.00 -26.90 -16.53
N GLY A 210 -57.95 -27.53 -17.06
CA GLY A 210 -58.06 -28.61 -18.04
C GLY A 210 -58.84 -29.80 -17.49
N LEU A 211 -58.51 -30.24 -16.27
CA LEU A 211 -59.23 -31.31 -15.57
C LEU A 211 -60.70 -30.95 -15.31
N LYS A 212 -61.00 -29.71 -14.87
CA LYS A 212 -62.39 -29.25 -14.70
C LYS A 212 -63.19 -29.33 -16.00
N LYS A 213 -62.60 -28.93 -17.14
CA LYS A 213 -63.24 -29.04 -18.46
C LYS A 213 -63.49 -30.50 -18.83
N GLN A 214 -62.50 -31.37 -18.64
CA GLN A 214 -62.66 -32.81 -18.90
C GLN A 214 -63.76 -33.43 -18.03
N ILE A 215 -63.80 -33.11 -16.73
CA ILE A 215 -64.85 -33.57 -15.82
C ILE A 215 -66.23 -33.10 -16.31
N SER A 216 -66.36 -31.83 -16.72
CA SER A 216 -67.63 -31.31 -17.23
C SER A 216 -68.10 -32.00 -18.52
N LEU A 217 -67.16 -32.34 -19.41
CA LEU A 217 -67.45 -33.09 -20.64
C LEU A 217 -67.89 -34.52 -20.33
N LEU A 218 -67.20 -35.19 -19.41
CA LEU A 218 -67.56 -36.54 -18.96
C LEU A 218 -68.92 -36.56 -18.28
N GLN A 219 -69.22 -35.59 -17.42
CA GLN A 219 -70.54 -35.44 -16.79
C GLN A 219 -71.65 -35.23 -17.82
N ARG A 220 -71.42 -34.39 -18.85
CA ARG A 220 -72.38 -34.21 -19.94
C ARG A 220 -72.63 -35.50 -20.74
N ARG A 221 -71.58 -36.26 -21.04
CA ARG A 221 -71.71 -37.56 -21.73
C ARG A 221 -72.47 -38.58 -20.88
N LEU A 222 -72.11 -38.72 -19.61
CA LEU A 222 -72.80 -39.60 -18.66
C LEU A 222 -74.30 -39.27 -18.56
N ASN A 223 -74.65 -37.98 -18.49
CA ASN A 223 -76.06 -37.57 -18.43
C ASN A 223 -76.80 -37.77 -19.76
N ALA A 224 -76.11 -37.73 -20.90
CA ALA A 224 -76.69 -38.04 -22.21
C ALA A 224 -76.92 -39.55 -22.38
N ASP A 225 -75.98 -40.38 -21.90
CA ASP A 225 -76.08 -41.84 -21.94
C ASP A 225 -77.07 -42.40 -20.91
N ALA A 226 -77.30 -41.70 -19.78
CA ALA A 226 -78.30 -42.04 -18.78
C ALA A 226 -79.73 -41.53 -19.10
N GLY A 227 -79.90 -40.81 -20.21
CA GLY A 227 -81.16 -40.22 -20.68
C GLY A 227 -81.90 -41.02 -21.76
N VAL A 228 -81.59 -42.31 -21.91
CA VAL A 228 -82.32 -43.29 -22.73
C VAL A 228 -83.01 -44.30 -21.84
#